data_AF-A0A968RTR2-F1
#
_entry.id   AF-A0A968RTR2-F1
#
_cell.length_a   1.000
_cell.length_b   1.000
_cell.length_c   1.000
_cell.angle_alpha   90.00
_cell.angle_beta   90.00
_cell.angle_gamma   90.00
#
_symmetry.space_group_name_H-M   'P 1'
#
loop_
_entity.id
_entity.type
_entity.pdbx_description
1 polymer ?
#
loop_
_entity_poly.entity_id
_entity_poly.type
_entity_poly.pdbx_seq_one_letter_code
_entity_poly.pdbx_strand_id
1 'polypeptide(L)'
;METIKDTVQKLVRQTSNLPTYLSDTFPKFKESNKNNEISIYVGELTPAIVAKTTKKLKDLFPLTPPTFWHELIERIKEHNFSDSRFIDASNYVIDNHKYPTLMIADFIGFDKTIKLHTYAEMSQVVFELKSTSTKEFVRVQKKGVNYWVKMLDYNTNKGIFENAKL
;
A
#
# COMPACT_ATOMS: atom_id res chain seq x y z
N MET A 1 -22.82 -47.35 3.70
CA MET A 1 -22.59 -46.21 4.61
C MET A 1 -21.25 -45.64 4.22
N GLU A 2 -21.21 -44.49 3.52
CA GLU A 2 -19.94 -43.83 3.21
C GLU A 2 -19.28 -43.40 4.51
N THR A 3 -18.04 -43.83 4.72
CA THR A 3 -17.27 -43.57 5.92
C THR A 3 -16.76 -42.13 5.91
N ILE A 4 -16.72 -41.49 7.08
CA ILE A 4 -16.21 -40.11 7.28
C ILE A 4 -14.84 -39.89 6.62
N LYS A 5 -14.02 -40.95 6.50
CA LYS A 5 -12.72 -40.94 5.81
C LYS A 5 -12.83 -40.63 4.31
N ASP A 6 -13.87 -41.11 3.63
CA ASP A 6 -14.07 -40.91 2.20
C ASP A 6 -14.52 -39.47 1.89
N THR A 7 -15.30 -38.88 2.81
CA THR A 7 -15.71 -37.47 2.74
C THR A 7 -14.53 -36.52 2.98
N VAL A 8 -13.64 -36.85 3.91
CA VAL A 8 -12.42 -36.08 4.19
C VAL A 8 -11.45 -36.13 3.00
N GLN A 9 -11.28 -37.30 2.35
CA GLN A 9 -10.42 -37.40 1.16
C GLN A 9 -10.95 -36.61 -0.05
N LYS A 10 -12.28 -36.50 -0.21
CA LYS A 10 -12.87 -35.63 -1.24
C LYS A 10 -12.63 -34.16 -0.97
N LEU A 11 -12.71 -33.71 0.29
CA LEU A 11 -12.41 -32.32 0.67
C LEU A 11 -10.92 -31.98 0.47
N VAL A 12 -10.01 -32.89 0.82
CA VAL A 12 -8.55 -32.69 0.65
C VAL A 12 -8.14 -32.60 -0.82
N ARG A 13 -8.84 -33.33 -1.72
CA ARG A 13 -8.60 -33.25 -3.18
C ARG A 13 -9.16 -31.99 -3.83
N GLN A 14 -10.16 -31.33 -3.23
CA GLN A 14 -10.70 -30.07 -3.74
C GLN A 14 -9.79 -28.88 -3.41
N THR A 15 -9.00 -28.97 -2.33
CA THR A 15 -8.07 -27.91 -1.91
C THR A 15 -6.72 -27.91 -2.64
N SER A 16 -6.39 -28.93 -3.43
CA SER A 16 -5.10 -29.04 -4.13
C SER A 16 -5.01 -28.28 -5.46
N ASN A 17 -6.07 -27.56 -5.87
CA ASN A 17 -6.10 -26.76 -7.11
C ASN A 17 -6.06 -25.24 -6.88
N LEU A 18 -5.72 -24.79 -5.66
CA LEU A 18 -5.39 -23.39 -5.43
C LEU A 18 -3.91 -23.17 -5.78
N PRO A 19 -3.56 -22.28 -6.72
CA PRO A 19 -2.17 -22.02 -7.05
C PRO A 19 -1.44 -21.49 -5.81
N THR A 20 -0.34 -22.17 -5.48
CA THR A 20 0.59 -21.83 -4.40
C THR A 20 1.18 -20.44 -4.61
N TYR A 21 0.59 -19.42 -3.97
CA TYR A 21 1.12 -18.06 -3.90
C TYR A 21 1.35 -17.62 -2.45
N LEU A 22 1.78 -18.53 -1.58
CA LEU A 22 2.03 -18.25 -0.16
C LEU A 22 3.33 -18.91 0.29
N SER A 23 4.44 -18.42 -0.23
CA SER A 23 5.74 -18.59 0.42
C SER A 23 6.63 -17.49 -0.09
N ASP A 24 6.70 -16.39 0.66
CA ASP A 24 7.94 -15.64 0.93
C ASP A 24 7.57 -14.42 1.78
N THR A 25 7.47 -14.67 3.08
CA THR A 25 7.34 -13.68 4.16
C THR A 25 8.59 -12.81 4.22
N PHE A 26 8.43 -11.51 3.96
CA PHE A 26 9.22 -10.41 4.54
C PHE A 26 8.40 -9.12 4.42
N PRO A 27 8.27 -8.29 5.47
CA PRO A 27 7.69 -6.96 5.31
C PRO A 27 8.60 -6.12 4.42
N LYS A 28 8.24 -5.97 3.14
CA LYS A 28 8.97 -5.12 2.19
C LYS A 28 8.51 -3.68 2.35
N PHE A 29 9.31 -2.90 3.08
CA PHE A 29 9.21 -1.44 3.09
C PHE A 29 9.51 -0.89 1.70
N LYS A 30 8.65 -0.04 1.15
CA LYS A 30 8.92 0.67 -0.10
C LYS A 30 9.48 2.06 0.23
N GLU A 31 10.74 2.28 -0.12
CA GLU A 31 11.25 3.66 -0.23
C GLU A 31 10.53 4.35 -1.38
N SER A 32 9.96 5.55 -1.12
CA SER A 32 9.51 6.39 -2.23
C SER A 32 10.72 6.75 -3.09
N ASN A 33 10.57 6.68 -4.41
CA ASN A 33 11.62 7.05 -5.39
C ASN A 33 12.03 8.54 -5.31
N LYS A 34 11.34 9.35 -4.50
CA LYS A 34 11.71 10.74 -4.22
C LYS A 34 12.55 10.79 -2.96
N ASN A 35 13.75 11.36 -3.06
CA ASN A 35 14.87 11.25 -2.12
C ASN A 35 14.59 11.51 -0.62
N ASN A 36 13.42 12.02 -0.22
CA ASN A 36 13.06 12.30 1.16
C ASN A 36 11.58 11.97 1.47
N GLU A 37 11.01 10.91 0.91
CA GLU A 37 9.62 10.52 1.16
C GLU A 37 9.50 9.09 1.71
N ILE A 38 8.57 8.87 2.63
CA ILE A 38 8.24 7.55 3.19
C ILE A 38 6.78 7.23 2.92
N SER A 39 6.48 6.11 2.28
CA SER A 39 5.11 5.63 2.09
C SER A 39 4.50 5.26 3.44
N ILE A 40 3.25 5.64 3.70
CA ILE A 40 2.55 5.34 4.96
C ILE A 40 2.08 3.88 5.06
N TYR A 41 2.12 3.17 3.94
CA TYR A 41 1.54 1.85 3.86
C TYR A 41 2.53 0.80 4.34
N VAL A 42 2.13 0.06 5.37
CA VAL A 42 2.89 -1.04 5.96
C VAL A 42 2.05 -2.31 5.89
N GLY A 43 2.71 -3.45 5.76
CA GLY A 43 2.09 -4.77 5.73
C GLY A 43 2.08 -5.40 4.35
N GLU A 44 1.41 -6.54 4.26
CA GLU A 44 1.38 -7.38 3.07
C GLU A 44 0.02 -7.28 2.37
N LEU A 45 -0.01 -7.80 1.14
CA LEU A 45 -1.23 -7.95 0.36
C LEU A 45 -1.82 -9.34 0.59
N THR A 46 -2.97 -9.42 1.25
CA THR A 46 -3.67 -10.66 1.48
C THR A 46 -4.58 -11.02 0.30
N PRO A 47 -4.67 -12.30 -0.09
CA PRO A 47 -5.54 -12.75 -1.18
C PRO A 47 -7.02 -12.37 -0.99
N ALA A 48 -7.47 -12.30 0.27
CA ALA A 48 -8.85 -11.94 0.62
C ALA A 48 -9.19 -10.49 0.22
N ILE A 49 -8.28 -9.54 0.49
CA ILE A 49 -8.47 -8.13 0.12
C ILE A 49 -8.37 -7.96 -1.39
N VAL A 50 -7.46 -8.69 -2.06
CA VAL A 50 -7.40 -8.69 -3.53
C VAL A 50 -8.73 -9.10 -4.13
N ALA A 51 -9.26 -10.26 -3.72
CA ALA A 51 -10.53 -10.77 -4.25
C ALA A 51 -11.70 -9.82 -3.98
N LYS A 52 -11.79 -9.26 -2.76
CA LYS A 52 -12.87 -8.33 -2.38
C LYS A 52 -12.82 -7.04 -3.19
N THR A 53 -11.65 -6.43 -3.30
CA THR A 53 -11.48 -5.14 -3.97
C THR A 53 -11.59 -5.28 -5.49
N THR A 54 -11.01 -6.33 -6.08
CA THR A 54 -11.18 -6.63 -7.51
C THR A 54 -12.63 -6.93 -7.86
N LYS A 55 -13.38 -7.63 -7.00
CA LYS A 55 -14.83 -7.83 -7.22
C LYS A 55 -15.58 -6.50 -7.25
N LYS A 56 -15.34 -5.63 -6.26
CA LYS A 56 -15.95 -4.29 -6.20
C LYS A 56 -15.63 -3.48 -7.48
N LEU A 57 -14.39 -3.52 -7.95
CA LEU A 57 -13.99 -2.83 -9.17
C LEU A 57 -14.66 -3.42 -10.42
N LYS A 58 -14.78 -4.74 -10.52
CA LYS A 58 -15.50 -5.40 -11.63
C LYS A 58 -16.98 -5.01 -11.67
N ASP A 59 -17.62 -4.92 -10.51
CA ASP A 59 -19.03 -4.54 -10.39
C ASP A 59 -19.25 -3.07 -10.81
N LEU A 60 -18.28 -2.18 -10.53
CA LEU A 60 -18.35 -0.75 -10.89
C LEU A 60 -17.92 -0.47 -12.34
N PHE A 61 -17.04 -1.30 -12.90
CA PHE A 61 -16.46 -1.13 -14.24
C PHE A 61 -16.70 -2.36 -15.12
N PRO A 62 -17.96 -2.61 -15.55
CA PRO A 62 -18.33 -3.81 -16.30
C PRO A 62 -17.76 -3.85 -17.73
N LEU A 63 -17.37 -2.69 -18.27
CA LEU A 63 -16.85 -2.56 -19.64
C LEU A 63 -15.36 -2.92 -19.77
N THR A 64 -14.67 -3.16 -18.66
CA THR A 64 -13.22 -3.42 -18.64
C THR A 64 -12.93 -4.87 -19.03
N PRO A 65 -11.96 -5.13 -19.93
CA PRO A 65 -11.67 -6.48 -20.40
C PRO A 65 -11.19 -7.39 -19.25
N PRO A 66 -11.55 -8.69 -19.25
CA PRO A 66 -11.15 -9.61 -18.18
C PRO A 66 -9.64 -9.71 -17.95
N THR A 67 -8.85 -9.56 -19.03
CA THR A 67 -7.38 -9.58 -19.01
C THR A 67 -6.76 -8.44 -18.19
N PHE A 68 -7.43 -7.29 -18.13
CA PHE A 68 -6.98 -6.13 -17.35
C PHE A 68 -6.83 -6.47 -15.87
N TRP A 69 -7.77 -7.23 -15.31
CA TRP A 69 -7.76 -7.56 -13.89
C TRP A 69 -6.63 -8.52 -13.52
N HIS A 70 -6.22 -9.37 -14.47
CA HIS A 70 -5.07 -10.26 -14.28
C HIS A 70 -3.77 -9.46 -14.24
N GLU A 71 -3.54 -8.61 -15.24
CA GLU A 71 -2.37 -7.73 -15.30
C GLU A 71 -2.31 -6.80 -14.08
N LEU A 72 -3.45 -6.23 -13.66
CA LEU A 72 -3.52 -5.36 -12.49
C LEU A 72 -3.02 -6.09 -11.23
N ILE A 73 -3.46 -7.33 -11.00
CA ILE A 73 -3.04 -8.11 -9.83
C ILE A 73 -1.55 -8.43 -9.89
N GLU A 74 -1.02 -8.80 -11.05
CA GLU A 74 0.41 -9.06 -11.23
C GLU A 74 1.24 -7.81 -10.92
N ARG A 75 0.86 -6.66 -11.49
CA ARG A 75 1.57 -5.40 -11.22
C ARG A 75 1.49 -4.97 -9.76
N ILE A 76 0.34 -5.12 -9.11
CA ILE A 76 0.19 -4.80 -7.68
C ILE A 76 1.14 -5.66 -6.84
N LYS A 77 1.31 -6.94 -7.19
CA LYS A 77 2.28 -7.83 -6.55
C LYS A 77 3.73 -7.39 -6.82
N GLU A 78 4.07 -7.08 -8.07
CA GLU A 78 5.41 -6.57 -8.44
C GLU A 78 5.78 -5.29 -7.65
N HIS A 79 4.80 -4.42 -7.43
CA HIS A 79 4.97 -3.17 -6.70
C HIS A 79 4.86 -3.29 -5.17
N ASN A 80 4.81 -4.51 -4.62
CA ASN A 80 4.71 -4.83 -3.18
C ASN A 80 3.66 -3.97 -2.47
N PHE A 81 2.43 -3.95 -3.00
CA PHE A 81 1.34 -3.27 -2.33
C PHE A 81 1.02 -3.91 -0.98
N SER A 82 0.49 -3.12 -0.05
CA SER A 82 -0.19 -3.63 1.14
C SER A 82 -1.70 -3.60 0.94
N ASP A 83 -2.44 -4.31 1.80
CA ASP A 83 -3.91 -4.29 1.80
C ASP A 83 -4.49 -2.87 1.86
N SER A 84 -3.99 -2.05 2.79
CA SER A 84 -4.42 -0.66 2.93
C SER A 84 -4.11 0.18 1.69
N ARG A 85 -2.93 -0.04 1.08
CA ARG A 85 -2.54 0.70 -0.13
C ARG A 85 -3.46 0.36 -1.29
N PHE A 86 -3.80 -0.92 -1.45
CA PHE A 86 -4.65 -1.35 -2.55
C PHE A 86 -6.09 -0.86 -2.40
N ILE A 87 -6.63 -0.87 -1.18
CA ILE A 87 -7.96 -0.32 -0.89
C ILE A 87 -8.00 1.18 -1.20
N ASP A 88 -7.04 1.94 -0.69
CA ASP A 88 -7.01 3.38 -0.89
C ASP A 88 -6.76 3.76 -2.35
N ALA A 89 -5.86 3.05 -3.05
CA ALA A 89 -5.65 3.25 -4.48
C ALA A 89 -6.94 2.99 -5.28
N SER A 90 -7.65 1.92 -4.94
CA SER A 90 -8.90 1.57 -5.62
C SER A 90 -10.00 2.59 -5.35
N ASN A 91 -10.13 3.08 -4.12
CA ASN A 91 -11.09 4.14 -3.80
C ASN A 91 -10.72 5.45 -4.50
N TYR A 92 -9.44 5.83 -4.53
CA TYR A 92 -8.98 7.01 -5.25
C TYR A 92 -9.31 6.93 -6.75
N VAL A 93 -9.11 5.77 -7.38
CA VAL A 93 -9.50 5.56 -8.78
C VAL A 93 -11.01 5.64 -8.93
N ILE A 94 -11.81 5.00 -8.06
CA ILE A 94 -13.27 5.11 -8.12
C ILE A 94 -13.74 6.58 -8.06
N ASP A 95 -13.14 7.38 -7.19
CA ASP A 95 -13.57 8.77 -6.96
C ASP A 95 -13.06 9.73 -8.06
N ASN A 96 -11.89 9.46 -8.66
CA ASN A 96 -11.21 10.40 -9.57
C ASN A 96 -11.12 9.92 -11.02
N HIS A 97 -11.62 8.73 -11.33
CA HIS A 97 -11.49 8.15 -12.66
C HIS A 97 -12.16 9.04 -13.72
N LYS A 98 -11.40 9.38 -14.76
CA LYS A 98 -11.90 10.05 -15.95
C LYS A 98 -12.23 9.00 -16.99
N TYR A 99 -13.52 8.91 -17.33
CA TYR A 99 -14.04 8.09 -18.41
C TYR A 99 -13.23 8.36 -19.71
N PRO A 100 -12.91 7.34 -20.54
CA PRO A 100 -13.58 6.04 -20.65
C PRO A 100 -12.79 4.80 -20.22
N THR A 101 -11.49 4.88 -19.93
CA THR A 101 -10.64 3.68 -19.79
C THR A 101 -9.76 3.75 -18.56
N LEU A 102 -9.92 2.77 -17.67
CA LEU A 102 -9.05 2.58 -16.52
C LEU A 102 -7.62 2.27 -16.97
N MET A 103 -6.64 2.95 -16.37
CA MET A 103 -5.24 2.63 -16.56
C MET A 103 -4.67 1.98 -15.30
N ILE A 104 -3.88 0.93 -15.51
CA ILE A 104 -3.17 0.26 -14.41
C ILE A 104 -2.22 1.24 -13.69
N ALA A 105 -1.68 2.21 -14.43
CA ALA A 105 -0.84 3.28 -13.90
C ALA A 105 -1.55 4.10 -12.81
N ASP A 106 -2.88 4.28 -12.89
CA ASP A 106 -3.64 5.05 -11.90
C ASP A 106 -3.68 4.34 -10.53
N PHE A 107 -3.65 3.01 -10.54
CA PHE A 107 -3.55 2.20 -9.32
C PHE A 107 -2.13 2.16 -8.79
N ILE A 108 -1.15 1.85 -9.67
CA ILE A 108 0.25 1.67 -9.27
C ILE A 108 0.88 2.97 -8.77
N GLY A 109 0.56 4.07 -9.46
CA GLY A 109 1.09 5.40 -9.17
C GLY A 109 0.57 5.99 -7.88
N PHE A 110 -0.51 5.43 -7.32
CA PHE A 110 -1.06 5.90 -6.06
C PHE A 110 -0.15 5.51 -4.90
N ASP A 111 0.29 6.54 -4.18
CA ASP A 111 1.00 6.39 -2.92
C ASP A 111 0.72 7.59 -2.03
N LYS A 112 0.57 7.35 -0.73
CA LYS A 112 0.48 8.40 0.28
C LYS A 112 1.82 8.40 0.98
N THR A 113 2.60 9.45 0.75
CA THR A 113 3.94 9.60 1.30
C THR A 113 3.99 10.71 2.33
N ILE A 114 4.78 10.51 3.38
CA ILE A 114 5.17 11.53 4.33
C ILE A 114 6.49 12.13 3.84
N LYS A 115 6.51 13.45 3.73
CA LYS A 115 7.73 14.18 3.39
C LYS A 115 8.64 14.28 4.61
N LEU A 116 9.84 13.76 4.46
CA LEU A 116 10.96 14.01 5.34
C LEU A 116 11.60 15.33 4.92
N HIS A 117 11.82 16.23 5.88
CA HIS A 117 12.54 17.46 5.63
C HIS A 117 13.95 17.34 6.16
N THR A 118 14.93 17.79 5.39
CA THR A 118 16.25 18.13 5.93
C THR A 118 16.15 19.37 6.83
N TYR A 119 17.18 19.64 7.62
CA TYR A 119 17.20 20.83 8.47
C TYR A 119 17.00 22.13 7.66
N ALA A 120 17.66 22.22 6.50
CA ALA A 120 17.54 23.38 5.60
C ALA A 120 16.11 23.53 5.06
N GLU A 121 15.50 22.44 4.58
CA GLU A 121 14.11 22.45 4.09
C GLU A 121 13.12 22.77 5.21
N MET A 122 13.32 22.24 6.42
CA MET A 122 12.48 22.55 7.58
C MET A 122 12.58 24.03 7.94
N SER A 123 13.80 24.59 7.99
CA SER A 123 14.01 26.01 8.27
C SER A 123 13.35 26.90 7.23
N GLN A 124 13.37 26.50 5.95
CA GLN A 124 12.69 27.23 4.88
C GLN A 124 11.16 27.17 5.05
N VAL A 125 10.61 25.99 5.36
CA VAL A 125 9.16 25.83 5.62
C VAL A 125 8.70 26.66 6.81
N VAL A 126 9.48 26.71 7.90
CA VAL A 126 9.20 27.55 9.08
C VAL A 126 9.25 29.04 8.72
N PHE A 127 10.25 29.44 7.94
CA PHE A 127 10.42 30.82 7.50
C PHE A 127 9.28 31.27 6.58
N GLU A 128 8.88 30.43 5.62
CA GLU A 128 7.81 30.72 4.66
C GLU A 128 6.43 30.74 5.32
N LEU A 129 6.15 29.78 6.21
CA LEU A 129 4.80 29.63 6.77
C LEU A 129 4.51 30.58 7.94
N LYS A 130 5.52 31.22 8.55
CA LYS A 130 5.46 32.18 9.69
C LYS A 130 4.65 31.76 10.94
N SER A 131 3.91 30.66 10.84
CA SER A 131 2.89 30.16 11.77
C SER A 131 3.25 28.77 12.27
N THR A 132 4.27 28.14 11.70
CA THR A 132 4.77 26.83 12.11
C THR A 132 6.02 27.04 12.95
N SER A 133 5.98 26.64 14.22
CA SER A 133 7.17 26.66 15.06
C SER A 133 8.06 25.44 14.76
N THR A 134 9.38 25.57 14.96
CA THR A 134 10.31 24.42 14.94
C THR A 134 9.91 23.32 15.95
N LYS A 135 9.10 23.66 16.96
CA LYS A 135 8.53 22.73 17.95
C LYS A 135 7.47 21.78 17.37
N GLU A 136 6.91 22.09 16.20
CA GLU A 136 5.93 21.25 15.51
C GLU A 136 6.61 20.19 14.63
N PHE A 137 7.93 20.05 14.70
CA PHE A 137 8.67 19.02 13.99
C PHE A 137 9.28 18.01 14.97
N VAL A 138 9.14 16.74 14.64
CA VAL A 138 9.77 15.62 15.33
C VAL A 138 10.96 15.16 14.51
N ARG A 139 12.10 14.93 15.20
CA ARG A 139 13.31 14.40 14.59
C ARG A 139 13.16 12.89 14.42
N VAL A 140 13.38 12.42 13.20
CA VAL A 140 13.37 11.00 12.83
C VAL A 140 14.73 10.69 12.21
N GLN A 141 15.35 9.57 12.61
CA GLN A 141 16.58 9.11 11.98
C GLN A 141 16.24 8.12 10.87
N LYS A 142 16.89 8.25 9.71
CA LYS A 142 16.84 7.28 8.62
C LYS A 142 18.24 7.05 8.07
N LYS A 143 18.70 5.80 8.06
CA LYS A 143 20.03 5.36 7.60
C LYS A 143 21.17 6.17 8.23
N GLY A 144 21.03 6.51 9.52
CA GLY A 144 21.99 7.33 10.26
C GLY A 144 21.88 8.86 10.04
N VAL A 145 21.09 9.31 9.06
CA VAL A 145 20.85 10.73 8.76
C VAL A 145 19.61 11.22 9.48
N ASN A 146 19.66 12.46 9.99
CA ASN A 146 18.54 13.06 10.69
C ASN A 146 17.62 13.78 9.72
N TYR A 147 16.33 13.55 9.89
CA TYR A 147 15.25 14.19 9.17
C TYR A 147 14.22 14.76 10.16
N TRP A 148 13.41 15.69 9.67
CA TRP A 148 12.36 16.36 10.42
C TRP A 148 11.02 16.10 9.76
N VAL A 149 10.05 15.65 10.56
CA VAL A 149 8.69 15.34 10.11
C VAL A 149 7.72 16.18 10.93
N LYS A 150 6.64 16.65 10.33
CA LYS A 150 5.60 17.37 11.08
C LYS A 150 5.01 16.47 12.16
N MET A 151 4.80 17.02 13.34
CA MET A 151 4.33 16.29 14.51
C MET A 151 2.95 15.65 14.27
N LEU A 152 2.08 16.28 13.48
CA LEU A 152 0.79 15.71 13.09
C LEU A 152 0.96 14.42 12.26
N ASP A 153 1.83 14.47 11.26
CA ASP A 153 2.11 13.32 10.38
C ASP A 153 2.82 12.21 11.15
N TYR A 154 3.71 12.58 12.07
CA TYR A 154 4.40 11.66 12.98
C TYR A 154 3.41 10.96 13.91
N ASN A 155 2.53 11.69 14.59
CA ASN A 155 1.57 11.11 15.54
C ASN A 155 0.56 10.19 14.85
N THR A 156 0.09 10.57 13.66
CA THR A 156 -0.86 9.78 12.88
C THR A 156 -0.24 8.46 12.40
N ASN A 157 1.07 8.45 12.15
CA ASN A 157 1.80 7.33 11.56
C ASN A 157 2.89 6.78 12.49
N LYS A 158 2.70 6.93 13.80
CA LYS A 158 3.73 6.65 14.82
C LYS A 158 4.28 5.22 14.73
N GLY A 159 3.42 4.25 14.45
CA GLY A 159 3.79 2.85 14.26
C GLY A 159 4.75 2.61 13.08
N ILE A 160 4.81 3.51 12.09
CA ILE A 160 5.75 3.41 10.97
C ILE A 160 7.14 3.82 11.43
N PHE A 161 7.24 4.92 12.18
CA PHE A 161 8.52 5.47 12.64
C PHE A 161 9.12 4.69 13.82
N GLU A 162 8.30 3.99 14.61
CA GLU A 162 8.77 3.18 15.75
C GLU A 162 9.18 1.75 15.35
N ASN A 163 8.47 1.13 14.39
CA ASN A 163 8.76 -0.24 13.96
C ASN A 163 9.77 -0.32 12.83
N ALA A 164 9.91 0.74 12.04
CA ALA A 164 11.00 0.83 11.09
C ALA A 164 12.26 1.23 11.88
N LYS A 165 13.19 0.27 12.04
CA LYS A 165 14.61 0.60 12.21
C LYS A 165 15.05 1.31 10.93
N LEU A 166 14.71 2.59 10.82
CA LEU A 166 15.08 3.46 9.71
C LEU A 166 16.58 3.72 9.71
#